data_AF-A0A662IM58-F1
#
_entry.id   AF-A0A662IM58-F1
#
_cell.length_a   1.000
_cell.length_b   1.000
_cell.length_c   1.000
_cell.angle_alpha   90.00
_cell.angle_beta   90.00
_cell.angle_gamma   90.00
#
_symmetry.space_group_name_H-M   'P 1'
#
loop_
_entity.id
_entity.type
_entity.pdbx_description
1 polymer ?
#
loop_
_entity_poly.entity_id
_entity_poly.type
_entity_poly.pdbx_seq_one_letter_code
_entity_poly.pdbx_strand_id
1 'polypeptide(L)'
;IKVTSKTNLRPEDEKLLQSIFGYVEDAIALGADAIAATVYWGSPFEDAMLDRWFAVRNAADTYGLPCLQLAYPRGPAIKNMYDVEIVRYGARAAAESGADLIKTYYTGSRETFAEVVKAASGVPVLMSGGPKVEKTIDFLRVVKNVMDARAKGVVVGRNVFQHKNPEGMVKAIMSIVHEGKDPEDAIKLVE
;
A
#
# COMPACT_ATOMS: atom_id res chain seq x y z
N ILE A 1 -1.08 4.72 -12.16
CA ILE A 1 -1.70 5.99 -11.72
C ILE A 1 -2.82 5.72 -10.71
N LYS A 2 -2.94 6.55 -9.68
CA LYS A 2 -3.99 6.42 -8.65
C LYS A 2 -5.23 7.23 -9.03
N VAL A 3 -6.39 6.57 -9.14
CA VAL A 3 -7.63 7.15 -9.67
C VAL A 3 -8.69 7.47 -8.61
N THR A 4 -8.43 7.13 -7.34
CA THR A 4 -9.29 7.52 -6.21
C THR A 4 -8.52 8.39 -5.23
N SER A 5 -9.15 9.38 -4.62
CA SER A 5 -8.52 10.18 -3.56
C SER A 5 -9.54 10.83 -2.64
N LYS A 6 -9.04 11.44 -1.56
CA LYS A 6 -9.80 12.34 -0.69
C LYS A 6 -8.84 13.31 -0.02
N THR A 7 -9.39 14.39 0.54
CA THR A 7 -8.64 15.26 1.45
C THR A 7 -8.87 14.84 2.90
N ASN A 8 -8.08 15.41 3.82
CA ASN A 8 -8.36 15.37 5.26
C ASN A 8 -9.16 16.61 5.73
N LEU A 9 -9.59 17.46 4.79
CA LEU A 9 -10.38 18.67 5.05
C LEU A 9 -11.90 18.41 5.05
N ARG A 10 -12.33 17.20 4.64
CA ARG A 10 -13.74 16.79 4.65
C ARG A 10 -14.31 16.78 6.08
N PRO A 11 -15.64 16.91 6.24
CA PRO A 11 -16.33 16.60 7.49
C PRO A 11 -15.90 15.25 8.06
N GLU A 12 -15.88 15.11 9.39
CA GLU A 12 -15.33 13.94 10.07
C GLU A 12 -16.03 12.63 9.64
N ASP A 13 -17.35 12.67 9.53
CA ASP A 13 -18.22 11.58 9.10
C ASP A 13 -18.02 11.18 7.63
N GLU A 14 -17.42 12.04 6.79
CA GLU A 14 -17.08 11.74 5.40
C GLU A 14 -15.61 11.36 5.17
N LYS A 15 -14.74 11.47 6.19
CA LYS A 15 -13.30 11.23 6.02
C LYS A 15 -12.95 9.78 5.65
N LEU A 16 -13.88 8.85 5.81
CA LEU A 16 -13.71 7.44 5.44
C LEU A 16 -14.27 7.10 4.04
N LEU A 17 -14.60 8.11 3.23
CA LEU A 17 -15.02 7.94 1.84
C LEU A 17 -13.91 8.33 0.86
N GLN A 18 -13.53 7.42 -0.04
CA GLN A 18 -12.66 7.69 -1.19
C GLN A 18 -13.48 8.14 -2.40
N SER A 19 -13.20 9.31 -2.96
CA SER A 19 -13.86 9.79 -4.18
C SER A 19 -13.10 9.38 -5.44
N ILE A 20 -13.80 9.30 -6.57
CA ILE A 20 -13.16 9.21 -7.89
C ILE A 20 -12.42 10.53 -8.14
N PHE A 21 -11.17 10.44 -8.60
CA PHE A 21 -10.28 11.58 -8.86
C PHE A 21 -9.63 11.52 -10.25
N GLY A 22 -9.93 10.47 -11.02
CA GLY A 22 -9.53 10.28 -12.40
C GLY A 22 -10.16 8.98 -12.93
N TYR A 23 -10.04 8.74 -14.23
CA TYR A 23 -10.55 7.55 -14.89
C TYR A 23 -9.40 6.69 -15.43
N VAL A 24 -9.73 5.46 -15.84
CA VAL A 24 -8.75 4.51 -16.39
C VAL A 24 -8.20 5.02 -17.72
N GLU A 25 -9.06 5.63 -18.53
CA GLU A 25 -8.73 6.24 -19.82
C GLU A 25 -7.72 7.37 -19.66
N ASP A 26 -7.88 8.22 -18.63
CA ASP A 26 -6.91 9.28 -18.33
C ASP A 26 -5.54 8.68 -18.01
N ALA A 27 -5.52 7.59 -17.23
CA ALA A 27 -4.29 6.92 -16.86
C ALA A 27 -3.61 6.27 -18.07
N ILE A 28 -4.38 5.72 -19.02
CA ILE A 28 -3.88 5.18 -20.29
C ILE A 28 -3.28 6.29 -21.14
N ALA A 29 -3.98 7.42 -21.27
CA ALA A 29 -3.50 8.57 -22.04
C ALA A 29 -2.17 9.11 -21.50
N LEU A 30 -1.93 8.97 -20.19
CA LEU A 30 -0.67 9.33 -19.53
C LEU A 30 0.41 8.23 -19.58
N GLY A 31 0.13 7.08 -20.20
CA GLY A 31 1.08 5.97 -20.34
C GLY A 31 1.30 5.17 -19.05
N ALA A 32 0.29 5.02 -18.20
CA ALA A 32 0.43 4.28 -16.95
C ALA A 32 0.55 2.76 -17.16
N ASP A 33 1.47 2.11 -16.43
CA ASP A 33 1.60 0.65 -16.42
C ASP A 33 0.57 -0.08 -15.55
N ALA A 34 -0.12 0.65 -14.65
CA ALA A 34 -1.07 0.09 -13.70
C ALA A 34 -2.05 1.14 -13.19
N ILE A 35 -3.24 0.71 -12.75
CA ILE A 35 -4.22 1.54 -12.06
C ILE A 35 -4.15 1.28 -10.56
N ALA A 36 -4.38 2.30 -9.74
CA ALA A 36 -4.46 2.15 -8.30
C ALA A 36 -5.72 2.82 -7.73
N ALA A 37 -6.46 2.09 -6.91
CA ALA A 37 -7.65 2.60 -6.24
C ALA A 37 -7.64 2.16 -4.78
N THR A 38 -8.29 2.94 -3.92
CA THR A 38 -8.30 2.73 -2.47
C THR A 38 -9.64 2.20 -2.01
N VAL A 39 -9.61 1.14 -1.21
CA VAL A 39 -10.76 0.62 -0.46
C VAL A 39 -10.42 0.70 1.02
N TYR A 40 -11.31 1.31 1.80
CA TYR A 40 -11.19 1.30 3.25
C TYR A 40 -12.05 0.21 3.84
N TRP A 41 -11.44 -0.92 4.20
CA TRP A 41 -12.09 -2.05 4.84
C TRP A 41 -12.51 -1.68 6.27
N GLY A 42 -13.76 -1.91 6.63
CA GLY A 42 -14.40 -1.48 7.87
C GLY A 42 -15.00 -0.07 7.84
N SER A 43 -14.94 0.64 6.72
CA SER A 43 -15.56 1.96 6.58
C SER A 43 -17.09 1.85 6.53
N PRO A 44 -17.86 2.82 7.06
CA PRO A 44 -19.30 2.89 6.83
C PRO A 44 -19.68 3.07 5.35
N PHE A 45 -18.69 3.39 4.48
CA PHE A 45 -18.87 3.51 3.04
C PHE A 45 -18.19 2.40 2.25
N GLU A 46 -17.88 1.26 2.88
CA GLU A 46 -17.19 0.14 2.23
C GLU A 46 -17.88 -0.27 0.93
N ASP A 47 -19.19 -0.48 0.93
CA ASP A 47 -19.98 -0.86 -0.25
C ASP A 47 -19.82 0.15 -1.40
N ALA A 48 -19.93 1.45 -1.10
CA ALA A 48 -19.75 2.50 -2.10
C ALA A 48 -18.32 2.55 -2.67
N MET A 49 -17.30 2.16 -1.89
CA MET A 49 -15.93 2.03 -2.38
C MET A 49 -15.72 0.72 -3.16
N LEU A 50 -16.44 -0.35 -2.83
CA LEU A 50 -16.43 -1.59 -3.59
C LEU A 50 -17.07 -1.42 -4.96
N ASP A 51 -18.21 -0.74 -5.06
CA ASP A 51 -18.83 -0.40 -6.35
C ASP A 51 -17.85 0.36 -7.25
N ARG A 52 -17.14 1.34 -6.67
CA ARG A 52 -16.09 2.10 -7.38
C ARG A 52 -14.91 1.23 -7.76
N TRP A 53 -14.48 0.33 -6.87
CA TRP A 53 -13.40 -0.61 -7.14
C TRP A 53 -13.73 -1.52 -8.32
N PHE A 54 -14.93 -2.12 -8.35
CA PHE A 54 -15.37 -2.96 -9.46
C PHE A 54 -15.54 -2.20 -10.77
N ALA A 55 -16.03 -0.95 -10.72
CA ALA A 55 -16.07 -0.09 -11.90
C ALA A 55 -14.67 0.18 -12.47
N VAL A 56 -13.70 0.50 -11.59
CA VAL A 56 -12.29 0.70 -11.99
C VAL A 56 -11.69 -0.60 -12.55
N ARG A 57 -11.95 -1.76 -11.91
CA ARG A 57 -11.45 -3.06 -12.41
C ARG A 57 -12.00 -3.40 -13.78
N ASN A 58 -13.31 -3.30 -13.96
CA ASN A 58 -13.95 -3.61 -15.23
C ASN A 58 -13.40 -2.73 -16.38
N ALA A 59 -13.24 -1.43 -16.11
CA ALA A 59 -12.60 -0.53 -17.07
C ALA A 59 -11.13 -0.92 -17.34
N ALA A 60 -10.33 -1.21 -16.31
CA ALA A 60 -8.93 -1.61 -16.48
C ALA A 60 -8.76 -2.94 -17.23
N ASP A 61 -9.64 -3.91 -16.99
CA ASP A 61 -9.63 -5.23 -17.65
C ASP A 61 -9.87 -5.10 -19.15
N THR A 62 -10.71 -4.15 -19.58
CA THR A 62 -10.94 -3.84 -21.00
C THR A 62 -9.64 -3.47 -21.73
N TYR A 63 -8.69 -2.85 -21.02
CA TYR A 63 -7.41 -2.43 -21.58
C TYR A 63 -6.22 -3.32 -21.13
N GLY A 64 -6.48 -4.38 -20.37
CA GLY A 64 -5.45 -5.29 -19.87
C GLY A 64 -4.50 -4.66 -18.85
N LEU A 65 -4.92 -3.61 -18.13
CA LEU A 65 -4.08 -2.95 -17.12
C LEU A 65 -4.23 -3.60 -15.74
N PRO A 66 -3.11 -3.91 -15.04
CA PRO A 66 -3.17 -4.43 -13.69
C PRO A 66 -3.65 -3.37 -12.69
N CYS A 67 -4.36 -3.82 -11.66
CA CYS A 67 -4.96 -2.99 -10.63
C CYS A 67 -4.36 -3.25 -9.25
N LEU A 68 -3.77 -2.20 -8.68
CA LEU A 68 -3.33 -2.14 -7.29
C LEU A 68 -4.47 -1.66 -6.37
N GLN A 69 -4.94 -2.52 -5.47
CA GLN A 69 -5.83 -2.08 -4.39
C GLN A 69 -5.01 -1.59 -3.20
N LEU A 70 -5.22 -0.34 -2.81
CA LEU A 70 -4.80 0.14 -1.49
C LEU A 70 -5.83 -0.33 -0.48
N ALA A 71 -5.61 -1.54 0.03
CA ALA A 71 -6.47 -2.26 0.96
C ALA A 71 -6.16 -1.84 2.40
N TYR A 72 -6.73 -0.73 2.84
CA TYR A 72 -6.48 -0.20 4.18
C TYR A 72 -7.63 -0.49 5.12
N PRO A 73 -7.40 -1.20 6.23
CA PRO A 73 -8.41 -1.27 7.27
C PRO A 73 -8.58 0.10 7.95
N ARG A 74 -9.74 0.73 7.77
CA ARG A 74 -10.13 1.99 8.41
C ARG A 74 -11.63 2.03 8.62
N GLY A 75 -12.04 2.22 9.87
CA GLY A 75 -13.43 2.15 10.27
C GLY A 75 -13.61 2.57 11.72
N PRO A 76 -14.81 3.02 12.12
CA PRO A 76 -15.09 3.40 13.50
C PRO A 76 -14.95 2.23 14.49
N ALA A 77 -15.12 0.99 14.03
CA ALA A 77 -14.93 -0.21 14.86
C ALA A 77 -13.47 -0.68 14.98
N ILE A 78 -12.56 -0.14 14.15
CA ILE A 78 -11.16 -0.56 14.11
C ILE A 78 -10.36 0.23 15.14
N LYS A 79 -9.95 -0.43 16.22
CA LYS A 79 -9.14 0.17 17.30
C LYS A 79 -7.67 0.31 16.92
N ASN A 80 -7.13 -0.67 16.19
CA ASN A 80 -5.75 -0.69 15.75
C ASN A 80 -5.68 -1.10 14.26
N MET A 81 -5.36 -0.14 13.39
CA MET A 81 -5.23 -0.39 11.95
C MET A 81 -3.95 -1.16 11.56
N TYR A 82 -3.05 -1.41 12.52
CA TYR A 82 -1.83 -2.21 12.33
C TYR A 82 -1.97 -3.62 12.92
N ASP A 83 -3.14 -3.97 13.47
CA ASP A 83 -3.41 -5.29 14.00
C ASP A 83 -3.38 -6.35 12.90
N VAL A 84 -2.70 -7.48 13.15
CA VAL A 84 -2.49 -8.54 12.15
C VAL A 84 -3.79 -9.13 11.65
N GLU A 85 -4.79 -9.29 12.52
CA GLU A 85 -6.10 -9.86 12.18
C GLU A 85 -6.88 -8.94 11.26
N ILE A 86 -6.76 -7.63 11.51
CA ILE A 86 -7.45 -6.61 10.75
C ILE A 86 -6.79 -6.39 9.38
N VAL A 87 -5.45 -6.35 9.34
CA VAL A 87 -4.69 -6.17 8.10
C VAL A 87 -4.79 -7.41 7.21
N ARG A 88 -4.70 -8.63 7.76
CA ARG A 88 -4.84 -9.88 6.98
C ARG A 88 -6.23 -10.01 6.38
N TYR A 89 -7.28 -9.57 7.08
CA TYR A 89 -8.64 -9.57 6.55
C TYR A 89 -8.76 -8.63 5.35
N GLY A 90 -8.28 -7.40 5.47
CA GLY A 90 -8.27 -6.45 4.35
C GLY A 90 -7.46 -6.94 3.15
N ALA A 91 -6.32 -7.61 3.38
CA ALA A 91 -5.53 -8.20 2.29
C ALA A 91 -6.27 -9.37 1.60
N ARG A 92 -6.92 -10.25 2.37
CA ARG A 92 -7.73 -11.33 1.79
C ARG A 92 -8.91 -10.77 1.00
N ALA A 93 -9.63 -9.80 1.54
CA ALA A 93 -10.76 -9.18 0.88
C ALA A 93 -10.34 -8.46 -0.43
N ALA A 94 -9.16 -7.85 -0.46
CA ALA A 94 -8.58 -7.29 -1.67
C ALA A 94 -8.29 -8.35 -2.74
N ALA A 95 -7.72 -9.50 -2.34
CA ALA A 95 -7.47 -10.61 -3.26
C ALA A 95 -8.79 -11.15 -3.85
N GLU A 96 -9.80 -11.40 -3.01
CA GLU A 96 -11.12 -11.91 -3.44
C GLU A 96 -11.90 -10.91 -4.30
N SER A 97 -11.69 -9.60 -4.09
CA SER A 97 -12.28 -8.56 -4.94
C SER A 97 -11.51 -8.31 -6.23
N GLY A 98 -10.51 -9.15 -6.56
CA GLY A 98 -9.84 -9.15 -7.86
C GLY A 98 -8.67 -8.18 -8.00
N ALA A 99 -7.99 -7.83 -6.89
CA ALA A 99 -6.75 -7.05 -6.95
C ALA A 99 -5.60 -7.86 -7.56
N ASP A 100 -4.86 -7.25 -8.50
CA ASP A 100 -3.63 -7.84 -9.06
C ASP A 100 -2.42 -7.56 -8.16
N LEU A 101 -2.47 -6.45 -7.40
CA LEU A 101 -1.51 -6.12 -6.35
C LEU A 101 -2.24 -5.56 -5.13
N ILE A 102 -1.68 -5.76 -3.95
CA ILE A 102 -2.25 -5.28 -2.69
C ILE A 102 -1.25 -4.36 -2.01
N LYS A 103 -1.66 -3.15 -1.64
CA LYS A 103 -0.91 -2.26 -0.76
C LYS A 103 -1.61 -2.15 0.59
N THR A 104 -0.91 -2.48 1.67
CA THR A 104 -1.47 -2.44 3.04
C THR A 104 -0.45 -2.03 4.10
N TYR A 105 -0.82 -2.03 5.38
CA TYR A 105 0.03 -1.60 6.48
C TYR A 105 0.96 -2.69 7.00
N TYR A 106 2.15 -2.30 7.47
CA TYR A 106 3.01 -3.19 8.24
C TYR A 106 2.42 -3.51 9.62
N THR A 107 2.51 -4.76 10.05
CA THR A 107 1.89 -5.29 11.29
C THR A 107 2.87 -5.44 12.45
N GLY A 108 4.02 -4.78 12.37
CA GLY A 108 4.98 -4.64 13.48
C GLY A 108 6.15 -5.63 13.44
N SER A 109 5.98 -6.84 12.95
CA SER A 109 7.08 -7.82 12.81
C SER A 109 7.06 -8.55 11.47
N ARG A 110 8.14 -9.26 11.17
CA ARG A 110 8.24 -10.16 10.02
C ARG A 110 7.17 -11.27 10.10
N GLU A 111 7.00 -11.85 11.28
CA GLU A 111 6.10 -12.98 11.54
C GLU A 111 4.65 -12.58 11.31
N THR A 112 4.21 -11.46 11.90
CA THR A 112 2.84 -10.99 11.72
C THR A 112 2.59 -10.55 10.28
N PHE A 113 3.58 -9.94 9.62
CA PHE A 113 3.40 -9.51 8.23
C PHE A 113 3.39 -10.69 7.26
N ALA A 114 4.09 -11.79 7.58
CA ALA A 114 4.03 -13.02 6.81
C ALA A 114 2.63 -13.66 6.81
N GLU A 115 1.85 -13.48 7.89
CA GLU A 115 0.44 -13.90 7.91
C GLU A 115 -0.41 -13.10 6.92
N VAL A 116 -0.15 -11.79 6.79
CA VAL A 116 -0.81 -10.93 5.79
C VAL A 116 -0.46 -11.40 4.37
N VAL A 117 0.82 -11.67 4.10
CA VAL A 117 1.28 -12.19 2.80
C VAL A 117 0.63 -13.54 2.48
N LYS A 118 0.52 -14.43 3.47
CA LYS A 118 -0.17 -15.72 3.31
C LYS A 118 -1.66 -15.53 3.01
N ALA A 119 -2.33 -14.60 3.69
CA ALA A 119 -3.75 -14.32 3.49
C ALA A 119 -4.08 -13.76 2.09
N ALA A 120 -3.12 -13.11 1.44
CA ALA A 120 -3.26 -12.61 0.07
C ALA A 120 -3.29 -13.70 -1.02
N SER A 121 -3.12 -14.98 -0.67
CA SER A 121 -3.38 -16.13 -1.55
C SER A 121 -2.65 -16.06 -2.91
N GLY A 122 -1.40 -15.59 -2.91
CA GLY A 122 -0.56 -15.48 -4.11
C GLY A 122 -0.56 -14.11 -4.78
N VAL A 123 -1.47 -13.20 -4.40
CA VAL A 123 -1.46 -11.81 -4.87
C VAL A 123 -0.27 -11.06 -4.26
N PRO A 124 0.57 -10.38 -5.06
CA PRO A 124 1.69 -9.57 -4.56
C PRO A 124 1.28 -8.52 -3.52
N VAL A 125 1.83 -8.64 -2.31
CA VAL A 125 1.64 -7.67 -1.21
C VAL A 125 2.80 -6.69 -1.16
N LEU A 126 2.46 -5.40 -1.07
CA LEU A 126 3.38 -4.27 -0.95
C LEU A 126 3.11 -3.52 0.35
N MET A 127 4.17 -3.25 1.14
CA MET A 127 4.01 -2.49 2.37
C MET A 127 3.87 -0.97 2.08
N SER A 128 2.90 -0.33 2.72
CA SER A 128 2.76 1.12 2.75
C SER A 128 3.81 1.74 3.68
N GLY A 129 4.56 2.73 3.16
CA GLY A 129 5.67 3.35 3.89
C GLY A 129 5.31 4.17 5.13
N GLY A 130 4.04 4.31 5.50
CA GLY A 130 3.65 4.90 6.79
C GLY A 130 3.98 6.38 6.98
N PRO A 131 3.89 6.90 8.22
CA PRO A 131 4.39 8.22 8.60
C PRO A 131 5.92 8.27 8.53
N LYS A 132 6.47 9.49 8.46
CA LYS A 132 7.90 9.70 8.57
C LYS A 132 8.38 9.17 9.93
N VAL A 133 9.41 8.34 9.93
CA VAL A 133 10.08 7.91 11.15
C VAL A 133 11.28 8.80 11.45
N GLU A 134 11.70 8.84 12.71
CA GLU A 134 12.82 9.67 13.14
C GLU A 134 14.17 9.11 12.70
N LYS A 135 14.37 7.79 12.86
CA LYS A 135 15.63 7.12 12.58
C LYS A 135 15.54 6.33 11.27
N THR A 136 16.41 6.67 10.33
CA THR A 136 16.52 6.00 9.03
C THR A 136 16.73 4.49 9.18
N ILE A 137 17.60 4.06 10.10
CA ILE A 137 17.89 2.64 10.33
C ILE A 137 16.64 1.85 10.72
N ASP A 138 15.74 2.44 11.52
CA ASP A 138 14.52 1.77 11.97
C ASP A 138 13.58 1.53 10.78
N PHE A 139 13.48 2.49 9.85
CA PHE A 139 12.72 2.29 8.61
C PHE A 139 13.33 1.20 7.73
N LEU A 140 14.64 1.20 7.54
CA LEU A 140 15.32 0.20 6.72
C LEU A 140 15.16 -1.21 7.30
N ARG A 141 15.17 -1.36 8.63
CA ARG A 141 14.82 -2.62 9.31
C ARG A 141 13.38 -3.06 9.07
N VAL A 142 12.43 -2.12 9.05
CA VAL A 142 11.04 -2.43 8.66
C VAL A 142 10.97 -2.92 7.21
N VAL A 143 11.66 -2.27 6.27
CA VAL A 143 11.73 -2.71 4.87
C VAL A 143 12.32 -4.13 4.78
N LYS A 144 13.40 -4.42 5.51
CA LYS A 144 14.01 -5.75 5.55
C LYS A 144 13.04 -6.81 6.08
N ASN A 145 12.36 -6.54 7.20
CA ASN A 145 11.35 -7.45 7.75
C ASN A 145 10.22 -7.76 6.76
N VAL A 146 9.76 -6.74 6.02
CA VAL A 146 8.74 -6.90 4.99
C VAL A 146 9.20 -7.81 3.86
N MET A 147 10.42 -7.63 3.36
CA MET A 147 10.98 -8.48 2.30
C MET A 147 11.20 -9.92 2.80
N ASP A 148 11.69 -10.08 4.03
CA ASP A 148 11.92 -11.39 4.66
C ASP A 148 10.61 -12.11 5.03
N ALA A 149 9.49 -11.38 5.10
CA ALA A 149 8.12 -11.89 5.19
C ALA A 149 7.54 -12.34 3.84
N ARG A 150 8.35 -12.33 2.76
CA ARG A 150 7.99 -12.72 1.39
C ARG A 150 7.04 -11.76 0.67
N ALA A 151 6.92 -10.52 1.15
CA ALA A 151 6.26 -9.46 0.40
C ALA A 151 6.99 -9.21 -0.94
N LYS A 152 6.31 -8.54 -1.87
CA LYS A 152 6.83 -8.26 -3.22
C LYS A 152 7.36 -6.83 -3.38
N GLY A 153 7.45 -6.08 -2.29
CA GLY A 153 8.05 -4.75 -2.29
C GLY A 153 7.41 -3.79 -1.30
N VAL A 154 7.71 -2.51 -1.51
CA VAL A 154 7.26 -1.40 -0.67
C VAL A 154 6.80 -0.23 -1.53
N VAL A 155 5.81 0.52 -1.06
CA VAL A 155 5.35 1.77 -1.71
C VAL A 155 5.49 2.90 -0.71
N VAL A 156 6.66 3.56 -0.79
CA VAL A 156 7.13 4.53 0.20
C VAL A 156 7.00 5.95 -0.34
N GLY A 157 6.41 6.84 0.46
CA GLY A 157 6.30 8.26 0.15
C GLY A 157 7.12 9.11 1.12
N ARG A 158 6.50 9.48 2.25
CA ARG A 158 7.05 10.46 3.22
C ARG A 158 8.46 10.14 3.71
N ASN A 159 8.77 8.86 3.97
CA ASN A 159 10.11 8.45 4.40
C ASN A 159 11.21 8.70 3.35
N VAL A 160 10.85 8.94 2.08
CA VAL A 160 11.78 9.32 1.01
C VAL A 160 11.77 10.84 0.81
N PHE A 161 10.64 11.41 0.37
CA PHE A 161 10.62 12.82 -0.07
C PHE A 161 10.75 13.84 1.06
N GLN A 162 10.56 13.44 2.32
CA GLN A 162 10.80 14.30 3.49
C GLN A 162 12.15 14.01 4.18
N HIS A 163 12.98 13.14 3.60
CA HIS A 163 14.33 12.86 4.08
C HIS A 163 15.30 13.97 3.63
N LYS A 164 16.37 14.21 4.39
CA LYS A 164 17.40 15.22 4.02
C LYS A 164 18.19 14.82 2.77
N ASN A 165 18.36 13.52 2.56
CA ASN A 165 18.96 12.91 1.39
C ASN A 165 17.96 11.93 0.74
N PRO A 166 17.02 12.38 -0.11
CA PRO A 166 16.03 11.51 -0.75
C PRO A 166 16.65 10.49 -1.71
N GLU A 167 17.69 10.88 -2.46
CA GLU A 167 18.37 9.99 -3.41
C GLU A 167 19.03 8.81 -2.69
N GLY A 168 19.80 9.09 -1.63
CA GLY A 168 20.41 8.06 -0.79
C GLY A 168 19.36 7.14 -0.16
N MET A 169 18.23 7.71 0.29
CA MET A 169 17.12 6.92 0.83
C MET A 169 16.51 5.96 -0.21
N VAL A 170 16.30 6.41 -1.45
CA VAL A 170 15.84 5.54 -2.54
C VAL A 170 16.86 4.44 -2.80
N LYS A 171 18.15 4.77 -2.93
CA LYS A 171 19.23 3.79 -3.15
C LYS A 171 19.28 2.73 -2.04
N ALA A 172 19.17 3.15 -0.78
CA ALA A 172 19.13 2.25 0.37
C ALA A 172 17.94 1.29 0.30
N ILE A 173 16.72 1.80 0.10
CA ILE A 173 15.51 0.97 -0.04
C ILE A 173 15.67 -0.03 -1.20
N MET A 174 16.13 0.44 -2.37
CA MET A 174 16.32 -0.41 -3.56
C MET A 174 17.31 -1.54 -3.29
N SER A 175 18.40 -1.28 -2.59
CA SER A 175 19.39 -2.31 -2.25
C SER A 175 18.83 -3.40 -1.33
N ILE A 176 17.91 -3.07 -0.43
CA ILE A 176 17.23 -4.07 0.40
C ILE A 176 16.22 -4.85 -0.44
N VAL A 177 15.40 -4.15 -1.22
CA VAL A 177 14.27 -4.74 -1.98
C VAL A 177 14.75 -5.63 -3.12
N HIS A 178 15.77 -5.23 -3.86
CA HIS A 178 16.21 -5.90 -5.10
C HIS A 178 17.49 -6.71 -4.93
N GLU A 179 18.37 -6.34 -3.99
CA GLU A 179 19.65 -7.01 -3.79
C GLU A 179 19.72 -7.77 -2.46
N GLY A 180 18.70 -7.64 -1.60
CA GLY A 180 18.63 -8.34 -0.31
C GLY A 180 19.64 -7.85 0.73
N LYS A 181 20.21 -6.65 0.56
CA LYS A 181 21.17 -6.08 1.52
C LYS A 181 20.57 -5.94 2.92
N ASP A 182 21.44 -6.05 3.93
CA ASP A 182 21.07 -5.77 5.32
C ASP A 182 20.97 -4.25 5.60
N PRO A 183 20.09 -3.83 6.52
CA PRO A 183 19.88 -2.42 6.85
C PRO A 183 21.16 -1.66 7.24
N GLU A 184 22.07 -2.33 7.94
CA GLU A 184 23.36 -1.81 8.41
C GLU A 184 24.32 -1.48 7.25
N ASP A 185 24.18 -2.14 6.11
CA ASP A 185 24.94 -1.82 4.90
C ASP A 185 24.20 -0.81 4.03
N ALA A 186 22.88 -0.95 3.92
CA ALA A 186 22.04 -0.06 3.12
C ALA A 186 22.08 1.40 3.65
N ILE A 187 22.17 1.61 4.97
CA ILE A 187 22.19 2.95 5.55
C ILE A 187 23.41 3.78 5.13
N LYS A 188 24.54 3.14 4.80
CA LYS A 188 25.76 3.81 4.32
C LYS A 188 25.55 4.53 2.98
N LEU A 189 24.46 4.22 2.27
CA LEU A 189 24.06 4.90 1.03
C LEU A 189 23.26 6.18 1.29
N VAL A 190 22.81 6.38 2.53
CA VAL A 190 22.00 7.53 2.96
C VAL A 190 22.86 8.59 3.64
N GLU A 191 23.94 8.16 4.30
CA GLU A 191 24.95 9.00 4.97
C GLU A 191 25.67 9.96 4.01
#